data_AF-A0A6L9YB84-F1
#
_entry.id   AF-A0A6L9YB84-F1
#
_cell.length_a   1.000
_cell.length_b   1.000
_cell.length_c   1.000
_cell.angle_alpha   90.00
_cell.angle_beta   90.00
_cell.angle_gamma   90.00
#
_symmetry.space_group_name_H-M   'P 1'
#
loop_
_entity.id
_entity.type
_entity.pdbx_description
1 polymer ?
#
loop_
_entity_poly.entity_id
_entity_poly.type
_entity_poly.pdbx_seq_one_letter_code
_entity_poly.pdbx_strand_id
1 'polypeptide(L)'
;MKFFTSFFEFVIGLAVVDWVVKVLKPPKAFSWQAIMWLTVFSYVMAGLATGFVQRLIASCGGIFFILFVYWVTAAAAKLRIAKKSLPLGAWITGALTSIYLFGISWNVGEYQLRIDGISTYLLGIDSGELSSLTFISWPLISAIIAALPYILAVEFKVKKPSPAERQYLVILFGSQLLISCWIQFYFVIQNWLVQYPSLLSDDFIHSSFVWKLPSAQVTVLSRGVSILEGMEVQLKEELNEKSWSEVEKSLLKVNHKKLLKGIEYQAKQNSPVAEDPLWKVTYKFSSRESGSDYNLDLQANWNGPRSNPDTKPDSYSFTKSCRIKQVDGRSGLGSQPIGNVECQPSRTGEMEVFADQGKR
;
A
#
# COMPACT_ATOMS: atom_id res chain seq x y z
N MET A 1 23.64 -36.28 -31.62
CA MET A 1 23.07 -34.97 -31.27
C MET A 1 23.53 -34.44 -29.90
N LYS A 2 23.49 -35.21 -28.81
CA LYS A 2 23.87 -34.72 -27.46
C LYS A 2 25.31 -34.19 -27.30
N PHE A 3 26.26 -34.71 -28.09
CA PHE A 3 27.66 -34.28 -28.08
C PHE A 3 27.85 -32.86 -28.67
N PHE A 4 27.13 -32.55 -29.75
CA PHE A 4 27.22 -31.24 -30.41
C PHE A 4 26.62 -30.12 -29.56
N THR A 5 25.52 -30.38 -28.85
CA THR A 5 24.94 -29.42 -27.90
C THR A 5 25.88 -29.12 -26.72
N SER A 6 26.55 -30.14 -26.18
CA SER A 6 27.49 -29.95 -25.06
C SER A 6 28.76 -29.20 -25.48
N PHE A 7 29.26 -29.46 -26.70
CA PHE A 7 30.38 -28.71 -27.26
C PHE A 7 30.01 -27.26 -27.57
N PHE A 8 28.79 -27.01 -28.06
CA PHE A 8 28.31 -25.64 -28.32
C PHE A 8 28.11 -24.85 -27.01
N GLU A 9 27.61 -25.47 -25.94
CA GLU A 9 27.53 -24.86 -24.61
C GLU A 9 28.91 -24.55 -24.02
N PHE A 10 29.90 -25.42 -24.22
CA PHE A 10 31.27 -25.19 -23.78
C PHE A 10 31.97 -24.06 -24.56
N VAL A 11 31.78 -23.98 -25.89
CA VAL A 11 32.32 -22.92 -26.75
C VAL A 11 31.63 -21.58 -26.48
N ILE A 12 30.31 -21.57 -26.26
CA ILE A 12 29.59 -20.37 -25.79
C ILE A 12 30.10 -19.98 -24.40
N GLY A 13 30.29 -20.93 -23.49
CA GLY A 13 30.87 -20.69 -22.16
C GLY A 13 32.25 -20.05 -22.23
N LEU A 14 33.16 -20.56 -23.05
CA LEU A 14 34.49 -19.99 -23.26
C LEU A 14 34.43 -18.61 -23.93
N ALA A 15 33.58 -18.42 -24.94
CA ALA A 15 33.41 -17.13 -25.63
C ALA A 15 32.80 -16.07 -24.71
N VAL A 16 31.85 -16.45 -23.85
CA VAL A 16 31.27 -15.59 -22.82
C VAL A 16 32.32 -15.27 -21.77
N VAL A 17 33.12 -16.23 -21.30
CA VAL A 17 34.21 -15.99 -20.34
C VAL A 17 35.27 -15.07 -20.94
N ASP A 18 35.68 -15.26 -22.18
CA ASP A 18 36.64 -14.39 -22.85
C ASP A 18 36.09 -12.98 -23.10
N TRP A 19 34.81 -12.86 -23.43
CA TRP A 19 34.12 -11.58 -23.57
C TRP A 19 34.00 -10.85 -22.22
N VAL A 20 33.57 -11.57 -21.18
CA VAL A 20 33.50 -11.10 -19.79
C VAL A 20 34.87 -10.62 -19.35
N VAL A 21 35.94 -11.40 -19.53
CA VAL A 21 37.31 -11.03 -19.15
C VAL A 21 37.80 -9.83 -19.96
N LYS A 22 37.50 -9.73 -21.26
CA LYS A 22 37.87 -8.57 -22.08
C LYS A 22 37.14 -7.28 -21.68
N VAL A 23 35.89 -7.38 -21.25
CA VAL A 23 35.06 -6.22 -20.86
C VAL A 23 35.28 -5.81 -19.40
N LEU A 24 35.53 -6.77 -18.51
CA LEU A 24 35.68 -6.57 -17.06
C LEU A 24 37.12 -6.36 -16.59
N LYS A 25 38.14 -6.61 -17.43
CA LYS A 25 39.53 -6.31 -17.05
C LYS A 25 39.74 -4.79 -17.04
N PRO A 26 40.03 -4.17 -15.88
CA PRO A 26 40.17 -2.73 -15.79
C PRO A 26 41.37 -2.27 -16.62
N PRO A 27 41.22 -1.30 -17.55
CA PRO A 27 42.34 -0.78 -18.33
C PRO A 27 43.30 0.07 -17.49
N LYS A 28 42.82 0.60 -16.34
CA LYS A 28 43.56 1.39 -15.35
C LYS A 28 43.01 1.12 -13.95
N ALA A 29 43.85 1.26 -12.91
CA ALA A 29 43.47 1.09 -11.51
C ALA A 29 42.31 2.01 -11.07
N PHE A 30 42.19 3.20 -11.68
CA PHE A 30 41.09 4.14 -11.47
C PHE A 30 40.08 4.03 -12.63
N SER A 31 39.16 3.07 -12.54
CA SER A 31 38.13 2.82 -13.56
C SER A 31 36.81 2.34 -12.93
N TRP A 32 35.69 2.51 -13.64
CA TRP A 32 34.38 2.06 -13.14
C TRP A 32 34.33 0.54 -12.92
N GLN A 33 35.11 -0.22 -13.70
CA GLN A 33 35.24 -1.68 -13.54
C GLN A 33 35.81 -2.05 -12.17
N ALA A 34 36.74 -1.25 -11.63
CA ALA A 34 37.31 -1.50 -10.29
C ALA A 34 36.25 -1.31 -9.19
N ILE A 35 35.39 -0.29 -9.30
CA ILE A 35 34.31 -0.07 -8.34
C ILE A 35 33.29 -1.21 -8.38
N MET A 36 32.94 -1.69 -9.58
CA MET A 36 32.08 -2.86 -9.74
C MET A 36 32.63 -4.09 -9.00
N TRP A 37 33.93 -4.36 -9.14
CA TRP A 37 34.58 -5.46 -8.41
C TRP A 37 34.60 -5.24 -6.90
N LEU A 38 34.79 -4.00 -6.43
CA LEU A 38 34.69 -3.67 -5.01
C LEU A 38 33.28 -3.92 -4.47
N THR A 39 32.23 -3.57 -5.21
CA THR A 39 30.84 -3.90 -4.84
C THR A 39 30.65 -5.40 -4.69
N VAL A 40 31.04 -6.19 -5.70
CA VAL A 40 30.90 -7.66 -5.67
C VAL A 40 31.70 -8.26 -4.51
N PHE A 41 32.95 -7.82 -4.35
CA PHE A 41 33.81 -8.26 -3.26
C PHE A 41 33.21 -7.94 -1.89
N SER A 42 32.73 -6.71 -1.69
CA SER A 42 32.07 -6.32 -0.44
C SER A 42 30.85 -7.18 -0.14
N TYR A 43 29.96 -7.44 -1.10
CA TYR A 43 28.80 -8.30 -0.82
C TYR A 43 29.17 -9.76 -0.54
N VAL A 44 30.17 -10.31 -1.24
CA VAL A 44 30.68 -11.66 -0.96
C VAL A 44 31.27 -11.73 0.45
N MET A 45 32.10 -10.76 0.82
CA MET A 45 32.70 -10.70 2.15
C MET A 45 31.65 -10.45 3.24
N ALA A 46 30.60 -9.67 2.95
CA ALA A 46 29.50 -9.48 3.88
C ALA A 46 28.74 -10.78 4.12
N GLY A 47 28.51 -11.61 3.09
CA GLY A 47 27.87 -12.92 3.24
C GLY A 47 28.67 -13.92 4.07
N LEU A 48 29.98 -13.74 4.18
CA LEU A 48 30.87 -14.57 5.02
C LEU A 48 31.06 -14.01 6.44
N ALA A 49 30.73 -12.74 6.65
CA ALA A 49 30.84 -12.08 7.94
C ALA A 49 29.54 -12.24 8.75
N THR A 50 29.61 -11.94 10.05
CA THR A 50 28.44 -11.96 10.93
C THR A 50 28.30 -10.67 11.73
N GLY A 51 27.07 -10.34 12.13
CA GLY A 51 26.77 -9.28 13.08
C GLY A 51 27.05 -7.86 12.56
N PHE A 52 27.84 -7.08 13.30
CA PHE A 52 28.16 -5.69 12.92
C PHE A 52 29.06 -5.60 11.68
N VAL A 53 30.06 -6.49 11.59
CA VAL A 53 31.03 -6.48 10.48
C VAL A 53 30.33 -6.75 9.15
N GLN A 54 29.41 -7.71 9.12
CA GLN A 54 28.55 -7.97 7.96
C GLN A 54 27.81 -6.70 7.49
N ARG A 55 27.22 -5.95 8.42
CA ARG A 55 26.48 -4.71 8.12
C ARG A 55 27.37 -3.61 7.57
N LEU A 56 28.54 -3.41 8.16
CA LEU A 56 29.51 -2.42 7.69
C LEU A 56 29.96 -2.76 6.26
N ILE A 57 30.35 -4.01 6.01
CA ILE A 57 30.83 -4.43 4.69
C ILE A 57 29.70 -4.34 3.65
N ALA A 58 28.47 -4.75 3.98
CA ALA A 58 27.32 -4.61 3.09
C ALA A 58 27.01 -3.13 2.77
N SER A 59 27.14 -2.24 3.75
CA SER A 59 26.97 -0.79 3.57
C SER A 59 28.03 -0.23 2.61
N CYS A 60 29.29 -0.64 2.76
CA CYS A 60 30.34 -0.29 1.81
C CYS A 60 30.03 -0.79 0.40
N GLY A 61 29.50 -2.02 0.27
CA GLY A 61 29.05 -2.58 -1.00
C GLY A 61 27.99 -1.71 -1.69
N GLY A 62 26.99 -1.25 -0.94
CA GLY A 62 25.94 -0.36 -1.42
C GLY A 62 26.48 1.01 -1.88
N ILE A 63 27.39 1.61 -1.12
CA ILE A 63 28.05 2.87 -1.50
C ILE A 63 28.86 2.69 -2.79
N PHE A 64 29.66 1.63 -2.89
CA PHE A 64 30.41 1.32 -4.11
C PHE A 64 29.47 1.10 -5.29
N PHE A 65 28.32 0.44 -5.08
CA PHE A 65 27.35 0.22 -6.15
C PHE A 65 26.78 1.55 -6.67
N ILE A 66 26.39 2.47 -5.78
CA ILE A 66 25.91 3.81 -6.16
C ILE A 66 26.99 4.57 -6.94
N LEU A 67 28.24 4.54 -6.47
CA LEU A 67 29.37 5.19 -7.16
C LEU A 67 29.64 4.57 -8.53
N PHE A 68 29.55 3.25 -8.65
CA PHE A 68 29.65 2.53 -9.91
C PHE A 68 28.57 2.99 -10.89
N VAL A 69 27.29 3.00 -10.47
CA VAL A 69 26.18 3.44 -11.32
C VAL A 69 26.33 4.92 -11.69
N TYR A 70 26.74 5.78 -10.75
CA TYR A 70 27.01 7.18 -11.04
C TYR A 70 28.11 7.36 -12.08
N TRP A 71 29.24 6.65 -11.93
CA TRP A 71 30.33 6.77 -12.88
C TRP A 71 29.94 6.20 -14.25
N VAL A 72 29.28 5.04 -14.31
CA VAL A 72 28.81 4.46 -15.58
C VAL A 72 27.84 5.41 -16.29
N THR A 73 26.88 5.98 -15.56
CA THR A 73 25.89 6.91 -16.14
C THR A 73 26.48 8.27 -16.51
N ALA A 74 27.50 8.74 -15.78
CA ALA A 74 28.24 9.97 -16.10
C ALA A 74 29.19 9.77 -17.30
N ALA A 75 29.87 8.62 -17.38
CA ALA A 75 30.75 8.25 -18.48
C ALA A 75 29.96 7.97 -19.76
N ALA A 76 28.76 7.40 -19.64
CA ALA A 76 27.77 7.33 -20.70
C ALA A 76 27.10 8.70 -20.89
N ALA A 77 27.88 9.69 -21.33
CA ALA A 77 27.51 11.10 -21.52
C ALA A 77 26.29 11.37 -22.45
N LYS A 78 25.54 10.34 -22.86
CA LYS A 78 24.46 10.36 -23.85
C LYS A 78 23.06 9.99 -23.33
N LEU A 79 22.89 9.60 -22.07
CA LEU A 79 21.55 9.32 -21.52
C LEU A 79 20.84 10.62 -21.11
N ARG A 80 20.26 11.32 -22.09
CA ARG A 80 19.46 12.53 -21.90
C ARG A 80 18.05 12.27 -22.41
N ILE A 81 17.04 12.41 -21.55
CA ILE A 81 15.64 12.49 -22.00
C ILE A 81 15.42 13.89 -22.55
N ALA A 82 14.95 13.95 -23.79
CA ALA A 82 14.84 15.15 -24.62
C ALA A 82 16.20 15.80 -24.92
N LYS A 83 16.36 16.32 -26.15
CA LYS A 83 17.62 16.72 -26.80
C LYS A 83 18.62 17.57 -25.98
N LYS A 84 18.29 18.12 -24.80
CA LYS A 84 19.22 18.94 -24.00
C LYS A 84 18.97 19.09 -22.48
N SER A 85 17.88 18.64 -21.86
CA SER A 85 17.46 19.25 -20.57
C SER A 85 17.58 18.41 -19.29
N LEU A 86 17.55 17.07 -19.33
CA LEU A 86 17.51 16.28 -18.09
C LEU A 86 18.61 15.19 -18.04
N PRO A 87 19.52 15.24 -17.04
CA PRO A 87 20.52 14.19 -16.82
C PRO A 87 19.84 12.97 -16.20
N LEU A 88 19.49 11.98 -17.03
CA LEU A 88 18.88 10.71 -16.58
C LEU A 88 19.79 10.00 -15.56
N GLY A 89 21.11 10.11 -15.73
CA GLY A 89 22.08 9.53 -14.81
C GLY A 89 21.86 9.97 -13.37
N ALA A 90 21.66 11.28 -13.14
CA ALA A 90 21.43 11.82 -11.81
C ALA A 90 20.12 11.34 -11.18
N TRP A 91 19.08 11.12 -12.00
CA TRP A 91 17.80 10.56 -11.57
C TRP A 91 17.93 9.09 -11.15
N ILE A 92 18.63 8.26 -11.93
CA ILE A 92 18.86 6.85 -11.61
C ILE A 92 19.70 6.73 -10.33
N THR A 93 20.78 7.49 -10.23
CA THR A 93 21.64 7.49 -9.05
C THR A 93 20.91 8.03 -7.84
N GLY A 94 20.11 9.08 -8.00
CA GLY A 94 19.29 9.63 -6.93
C GLY A 94 18.25 8.63 -6.44
N ALA A 95 17.65 7.82 -7.32
CA ALA A 95 16.71 6.77 -6.93
C ALA A 95 17.41 5.74 -6.05
N LEU A 96 18.54 5.22 -6.52
CA LEU A 96 19.35 4.25 -5.79
C LEU A 96 19.83 4.81 -4.44
N THR A 97 20.28 6.06 -4.40
CA THR A 97 20.69 6.73 -3.15
C THR A 97 19.50 6.91 -2.20
N SER A 98 18.33 7.27 -2.70
CA SER A 98 17.13 7.45 -1.86
C SER A 98 16.68 6.14 -1.26
N ILE A 99 16.67 5.07 -2.06
CA ILE A 99 16.38 3.70 -1.61
C ILE A 99 17.42 3.26 -0.58
N TYR A 100 18.70 3.51 -0.81
CA TYR A 100 19.76 3.18 0.14
C TYR A 100 19.62 3.94 1.48
N LEU A 101 19.24 5.23 1.44
CA LEU A 101 19.11 6.05 2.65
C LEU A 101 17.83 5.77 3.45
N PHE A 102 16.70 5.54 2.78
CA PHE A 102 15.37 5.48 3.40
C PHE A 102 14.65 4.15 3.23
N GLY A 103 15.08 3.31 2.30
CA GLY A 103 14.54 1.96 2.06
C GLY A 103 15.24 0.89 2.88
N ILE A 104 16.47 1.14 3.36
CA ILE A 104 17.13 0.26 4.31
C ILE A 104 16.56 0.58 5.69
N SER A 105 15.62 -0.24 6.15
CA SER A 105 15.24 -0.27 7.56
C SER A 105 16.47 -0.72 8.35
N TRP A 106 17.17 0.22 8.99
CA TRP A 106 18.26 -0.08 9.94
C TRP A 106 17.72 -0.74 11.23
N ASN A 107 16.47 -1.20 11.23
CA ASN A 107 15.77 -1.67 12.41
C ASN A 107 16.22 -3.09 12.77
N VAL A 108 16.44 -3.25 14.07
CA VAL A 108 17.17 -4.34 14.71
C VAL A 108 16.22 -5.51 14.93
N GLY A 109 16.26 -6.51 14.06
CA GLY A 109 15.52 -7.76 14.23
C GLY A 109 16.20 -8.86 13.43
N GLU A 110 16.28 -10.05 14.03
CA GLU A 110 16.96 -11.25 13.50
C GLU A 110 16.98 -11.37 11.98
N TYR A 111 18.19 -11.33 11.41
CA TYR A 111 18.47 -11.88 10.08
C TYR A 111 18.34 -13.41 10.16
N GLN A 112 17.11 -13.91 10.23
CA GLN A 112 16.85 -15.32 9.98
C GLN A 112 17.08 -15.55 8.48
N LEU A 113 17.96 -16.51 8.17
CA LEU A 113 18.32 -16.97 6.83
C LEU A 113 17.09 -17.47 6.06
N ARG A 114 16.28 -16.55 5.55
CA ARG A 114 15.24 -16.80 4.56
C ARG A 114 15.87 -16.45 3.21
N ILE A 115 15.92 -17.42 2.29
CA ILE A 115 16.36 -17.20 0.91
C ILE A 115 15.22 -16.47 0.17
N ASP A 116 14.88 -15.28 0.65
CA ASP A 116 13.96 -14.38 0.00
C ASP A 116 14.81 -13.41 -0.84
N GLY A 117 15.15 -13.86 -2.05
CA GLY A 117 15.57 -13.02 -3.17
C GLY A 117 16.95 -12.36 -3.13
N ILE A 118 17.58 -12.29 -4.30
CA ILE A 118 18.82 -11.53 -4.58
C ILE A 118 18.65 -10.02 -4.27
N SER A 119 17.40 -9.52 -4.22
CA SER A 119 17.05 -8.11 -3.95
C SER A 119 17.42 -7.64 -2.54
N THR A 120 17.24 -8.50 -1.53
CA THR A 120 17.53 -8.19 -0.12
C THR A 120 19.03 -8.01 0.10
N TYR A 121 19.85 -8.77 -0.62
CA TYR A 121 21.31 -8.72 -0.50
C TYR A 121 21.96 -7.62 -1.35
N LEU A 122 21.45 -7.32 -2.55
CA LEU A 122 22.07 -6.33 -3.44
C LEU A 122 21.74 -4.87 -3.09
N LEU A 123 20.62 -4.60 -2.40
CA LEU A 123 20.21 -3.23 -2.08
C LEU A 123 19.77 -3.04 -0.62
N GLY A 124 19.79 -4.09 0.22
CA GLY A 124 19.32 -3.99 1.61
C GLY A 124 17.83 -3.68 1.74
N ILE A 125 17.05 -3.95 0.68
CA ILE A 125 15.61 -3.73 0.67
C ILE A 125 14.98 -4.97 1.31
N ASP A 126 14.65 -4.89 2.60
CA ASP A 126 13.66 -5.80 3.16
C ASP A 126 12.37 -5.62 2.35
N SER A 127 11.66 -6.71 2.04
CA SER A 127 10.37 -6.69 1.34
C SER A 127 9.24 -5.96 2.08
N GLY A 128 9.59 -5.19 3.11
CA GLY A 128 8.74 -4.23 3.79
C GLY A 128 8.54 -2.98 2.94
N GLU A 129 7.35 -2.41 3.08
CA GLU A 129 6.87 -1.25 2.37
C GLU A 129 7.94 -0.15 2.29
N LEU A 130 8.30 0.27 1.07
CA LEU A 130 9.21 1.40 0.86
C LEU A 130 8.62 2.64 1.54
N SER A 131 9.39 3.22 2.46
CA SER A 131 8.98 4.44 3.13
C SER A 131 8.64 5.52 2.10
N SER A 132 7.53 6.25 2.32
CA SER A 132 7.12 7.38 1.49
C SER A 132 8.24 8.43 1.35
N LEU A 133 9.11 8.55 2.36
CA LEU A 133 10.30 9.40 2.35
C LEU A 133 11.28 9.06 1.21
N THR A 134 11.37 7.80 0.81
CA THR A 134 12.20 7.36 -0.33
C THR A 134 11.77 8.06 -1.61
N PHE A 135 10.47 8.10 -1.86
CA PHE A 135 9.90 8.71 -3.08
C PHE A 135 9.89 10.23 -3.00
N ILE A 136 9.59 10.80 -1.82
CA ILE A 136 9.55 12.25 -1.61
C ILE A 136 10.94 12.87 -1.78
N SER A 137 11.99 12.24 -1.24
CA SER A 137 13.37 12.75 -1.27
C SER A 137 14.08 12.52 -2.61
N TRP A 138 13.61 11.57 -3.42
CA TRP A 138 14.26 11.17 -4.67
C TRP A 138 14.53 12.31 -5.65
N PRO A 139 13.55 13.17 -6.01
CA PRO A 139 13.78 14.33 -6.87
C PRO A 139 14.88 15.27 -6.31
N LEU A 140 14.88 15.51 -5.00
CA LEU A 140 15.83 16.42 -4.34
C LEU A 140 17.24 15.85 -4.33
N ILE A 141 17.40 14.57 -4.01
CA ILE A 141 18.72 13.89 -4.05
C ILE A 141 19.25 13.87 -5.48
N SER A 142 18.38 13.63 -6.47
CA SER A 142 18.74 13.70 -7.89
C SER A 142 19.23 15.09 -8.29
N ALA A 143 18.60 16.15 -7.79
CA ALA A 143 19.03 17.54 -8.01
C ALA A 143 20.43 17.80 -7.44
N ILE A 144 20.70 17.34 -6.22
CA ILE A 144 21.99 17.49 -5.55
C ILE A 144 23.09 16.79 -6.37
N ILE A 145 22.86 15.54 -6.78
CA ILE A 145 23.83 14.78 -7.59
C ILE A 145 24.09 15.47 -8.93
N ALA A 146 23.03 15.97 -9.60
CA ALA A 146 23.16 16.72 -10.85
C ALA A 146 23.92 18.05 -10.69
N ALA A 147 23.90 18.66 -9.49
CA ALA A 147 24.57 19.92 -9.20
C ALA A 147 26.07 19.77 -8.90
N LEU A 148 26.52 18.59 -8.45
CA LEU A 148 27.92 18.30 -8.11
C LEU A 148 28.95 18.79 -9.15
N PRO A 149 28.84 18.50 -10.46
CA PRO A 149 29.84 18.94 -11.44
C PRO A 149 29.93 20.45 -11.64
N TYR A 150 28.89 21.21 -11.25
CA TYR A 150 28.88 22.68 -11.35
C TYR A 150 29.56 23.36 -10.15
N ILE A 151 29.62 22.66 -9.02
CA ILE A 151 30.12 23.17 -7.73
C ILE A 151 31.52 22.63 -7.43
N LEU A 152 31.85 21.40 -7.86
CA LEU A 152 33.12 20.74 -7.59
C LEU A 152 33.98 20.69 -8.87
N ALA A 153 35.17 21.26 -8.81
CA ALA A 153 36.20 21.03 -9.82
C ALA A 153 36.80 19.61 -9.67
N VAL A 154 37.51 19.15 -10.71
CA VAL A 154 38.17 17.83 -10.77
C VAL A 154 39.15 17.59 -9.60
N GLU A 155 39.62 18.66 -8.95
CA GLU A 155 40.50 18.62 -7.77
C GLU A 155 39.76 18.77 -6.43
N PHE A 156 38.45 18.55 -6.37
CA PHE A 156 37.58 18.84 -5.21
C PHE A 156 37.62 20.30 -4.74
N LYS A 157 38.14 21.21 -5.55
CA LYS A 157 38.10 22.65 -5.29
C LYS A 157 36.70 23.18 -5.57
N VAL A 158 36.14 23.92 -4.61
CA VAL A 158 34.84 24.56 -4.77
C VAL A 158 34.94 25.62 -5.88
N LYS A 159 34.26 25.38 -7.01
CA LYS A 159 34.12 26.32 -8.10
C LYS A 159 32.91 27.21 -7.82
N LYS A 160 33.08 28.52 -7.92
CA LYS A 160 31.95 29.47 -7.88
C LYS A 160 31.24 29.43 -9.24
N PRO A 161 29.96 29.01 -9.32
CA PRO A 161 29.25 28.95 -10.59
C PRO A 161 29.05 30.34 -11.19
N SER A 162 29.12 30.44 -12.52
CA SER A 162 28.79 31.63 -13.29
C SER A 162 27.30 32.00 -13.12
N PRO A 163 26.89 33.26 -13.41
CA PRO A 163 25.50 33.68 -13.27
C PRO A 163 24.48 32.81 -14.03
N ALA A 164 24.84 32.35 -15.23
CA ALA A 164 24.00 31.46 -16.04
C ALA A 164 23.86 30.06 -15.43
N GLU A 165 24.95 29.48 -14.91
CA GLU A 165 24.92 28.19 -14.20
C GLU A 165 24.08 28.27 -12.93
N ARG A 166 24.12 29.41 -12.21
CA ARG A 166 23.27 29.63 -11.02
C ARG A 166 21.79 29.64 -11.37
N GLN A 167 21.41 30.34 -12.45
CA GLN A 167 20.01 30.36 -12.90
C GLN A 167 19.53 28.94 -13.25
N TYR A 168 20.36 28.17 -13.97
CA TYR A 168 20.06 26.77 -14.26
C TYR A 168 19.89 25.92 -12.98
N LEU A 169 20.79 26.06 -12.00
CA LEU A 169 20.69 25.33 -10.73
C LEU A 169 19.42 25.70 -9.94
N VAL A 170 19.06 26.99 -9.89
CA VAL A 170 17.82 27.44 -9.22
C VAL A 170 16.60 26.82 -9.88
N ILE A 171 16.53 26.82 -11.22
CA ILE A 171 15.42 26.20 -11.97
C ILE A 171 15.39 24.69 -11.74
N LEU A 172 16.56 24.03 -11.76
CA LEU A 172 16.68 22.60 -11.49
C LEU A 172 16.12 22.27 -10.10
N PHE A 173 16.63 22.90 -9.04
CA PHE A 173 16.16 22.67 -7.68
C PHE A 173 14.68 23.02 -7.50
N GLY A 174 14.22 24.15 -8.05
CA GLY A 174 12.80 24.52 -7.98
C GLY A 174 11.88 23.50 -8.65
N SER A 175 12.27 22.98 -9.82
CA SER A 175 11.50 21.95 -10.51
C SER A 175 11.47 20.62 -9.74
N GLN A 176 12.60 20.20 -9.17
CA GLN A 176 12.67 18.96 -8.38
C GLN A 176 11.93 19.08 -7.05
N LEU A 177 11.96 20.27 -6.42
CA LEU A 177 11.16 20.56 -5.23
C LEU A 177 9.67 20.49 -5.54
N LEU A 178 9.23 21.08 -6.66
CA LEU A 178 7.83 21.01 -7.08
C LEU A 178 7.39 19.56 -7.31
N ILE A 179 8.22 18.74 -7.96
CA ILE A 179 7.94 17.30 -8.13
C ILE A 179 7.85 16.59 -6.77
N SER A 180 8.77 16.87 -5.86
CA SER A 180 8.75 16.33 -4.49
C SER A 180 7.46 16.68 -3.76
N CYS A 181 6.99 17.93 -3.88
CA CYS A 181 5.71 18.37 -3.31
C CYS A 181 4.52 17.62 -3.92
N TRP A 182 4.51 17.36 -5.24
CA TRP A 182 3.46 16.56 -5.87
C TRP A 182 3.44 15.11 -5.41
N ILE A 183 4.61 14.50 -5.24
CA ILE A 183 4.73 13.14 -4.70
C ILE A 183 4.24 13.10 -3.25
N GLN A 184 4.63 14.07 -2.43
CA GLN A 184 4.14 14.19 -1.05
C GLN A 184 2.62 14.35 -1.01
N PHE A 185 2.07 15.22 -1.87
CA PHE A 185 0.63 15.42 -1.99
C PHE A 185 -0.09 14.12 -2.33
N TYR A 186 0.44 13.33 -3.27
CA TYR A 186 -0.09 12.01 -3.59
C TYR A 186 -0.17 11.10 -2.35
N PHE A 187 0.92 10.97 -1.57
CA PHE A 187 0.90 10.14 -0.37
C PHE A 187 -0.07 10.65 0.71
N VAL A 188 -0.19 11.97 0.86
CA VAL A 188 -1.18 12.57 1.77
C VAL A 188 -2.60 12.18 1.35
N ILE A 189 -2.94 12.31 0.07
CA ILE A 189 -4.25 11.93 -0.45
C ILE A 189 -4.49 10.43 -0.29
N GLN A 190 -3.54 9.57 -0.64
CA GLN A 190 -3.67 8.13 -0.46
C GLN A 190 -3.91 7.76 1.01
N ASN A 191 -3.15 8.37 1.93
CA ASN A 191 -3.34 8.15 3.36
C ASN A 191 -4.74 8.61 3.82
N TRP A 192 -5.24 9.74 3.32
CA TRP A 192 -6.60 10.18 3.62
C TRP A 192 -7.65 9.20 3.09
N LEU A 193 -7.49 8.66 1.89
CA LEU A 193 -8.44 7.70 1.32
C LEU A 193 -8.45 6.36 2.06
N VAL A 194 -7.31 5.92 2.59
CA VAL A 194 -7.23 4.72 3.44
C VAL A 194 -7.86 4.98 4.81
N GLN A 195 -7.63 6.16 5.40
CA GLN A 195 -8.14 6.52 6.73
C GLN A 195 -9.61 6.98 6.73
N TYR A 196 -10.12 7.40 5.59
CA TYR A 196 -11.49 7.90 5.40
C TYR A 196 -12.08 7.42 4.06
N PRO A 197 -12.28 6.10 3.87
CA PRO A 197 -12.79 5.56 2.61
C PRO A 197 -14.18 6.09 2.24
N SER A 198 -14.99 6.57 3.20
CA SER A 198 -16.27 7.20 2.85
C SER A 198 -16.14 8.52 2.08
N LEU A 199 -14.95 9.13 2.03
CA LEU A 199 -14.67 10.25 1.11
C LEU A 199 -14.88 9.87 -0.35
N LEU A 200 -14.66 8.61 -0.72
CA LEU A 200 -14.87 8.16 -2.10
C LEU A 200 -16.37 8.05 -2.44
N SER A 201 -17.20 7.80 -1.44
CA SER A 201 -18.65 7.68 -1.58
C SER A 201 -19.41 9.01 -1.45
N ASP A 202 -18.82 10.05 -0.85
CA ASP A 202 -19.46 11.35 -0.67
C ASP A 202 -19.64 12.10 -1.98
N ASP A 203 -20.67 12.94 -2.06
CA ASP A 203 -20.98 13.71 -3.25
C ASP A 203 -20.29 15.08 -3.23
N PHE A 204 -19.38 15.30 -4.17
CA PHE A 204 -18.62 16.54 -4.29
C PHE A 204 -19.22 17.52 -5.31
N ILE A 205 -20.49 17.38 -5.68
CA ILE A 205 -21.18 18.26 -6.64
C ILE A 205 -21.03 19.76 -6.32
N HIS A 206 -20.91 20.13 -5.04
CA HIS A 206 -20.73 21.53 -4.62
C HIS A 206 -19.27 21.94 -4.35
N SER A 207 -18.30 21.07 -4.63
CA SER A 207 -16.88 21.39 -4.46
C SER A 207 -16.33 22.11 -5.68
N SER A 208 -15.69 23.26 -5.48
CA SER A 208 -14.96 23.97 -6.54
C SER A 208 -13.64 23.29 -6.94
N PHE A 209 -13.21 22.25 -6.21
CA PHE A 209 -11.90 21.63 -6.35
C PHE A 209 -11.93 20.18 -6.86
N VAL A 210 -13.07 19.47 -6.78
CA VAL A 210 -13.16 18.04 -7.08
C VAL A 210 -14.32 17.77 -8.04
N TRP A 211 -14.01 17.41 -9.29
CA TRP A 211 -15.00 17.00 -10.28
C TRP A 211 -14.99 15.47 -10.43
N LYS A 212 -16.12 14.81 -10.18
CA LYS A 212 -16.24 13.36 -10.47
C LYS A 212 -16.31 13.17 -11.98
N LEU A 213 -15.30 12.53 -12.56
CA LEU A 213 -15.40 12.00 -13.91
C LEU A 213 -16.54 10.96 -13.91
N PRO A 214 -17.48 11.00 -14.86
CA PRO A 214 -18.54 9.99 -14.98
C PRO A 214 -17.92 8.68 -15.50
N SER A 215 -17.13 8.02 -14.67
CA SER A 215 -16.67 6.65 -14.90
C SER A 215 -17.72 5.68 -14.36
N ALA A 216 -17.90 4.58 -15.09
CA ALA A 216 -18.85 3.49 -14.86
C ALA A 216 -19.07 3.18 -13.38
N GLN A 217 -20.30 2.77 -13.02
CA GLN A 217 -20.79 2.50 -11.67
C GLN A 217 -19.95 1.46 -10.90
N VAL A 218 -18.73 1.80 -10.52
CA VAL A 218 -18.01 1.10 -9.47
C VAL A 218 -18.74 1.49 -8.20
N THR A 219 -19.49 0.55 -7.64
CA THR A 219 -20.06 0.66 -6.29
C THR A 219 -18.90 0.81 -5.32
N VAL A 220 -18.44 2.05 -5.12
CA VAL A 220 -17.40 2.35 -4.14
C VAL A 220 -18.01 2.11 -2.78
N LEU A 221 -17.61 1.01 -2.16
CA LEU A 221 -18.14 0.53 -0.89
C LEU A 221 -17.71 1.50 0.21
N SER A 222 -18.68 2.15 0.86
CA SER A 222 -18.40 3.02 2.01
C SER A 222 -17.97 2.19 3.22
N ARG A 223 -17.28 2.83 4.19
CA ARG A 223 -16.89 2.13 5.44
C ARG A 223 -18.11 1.55 6.17
N GLY A 224 -19.23 2.27 6.15
CA GLY A 224 -20.47 1.82 6.78
C GLY A 224 -20.95 0.46 6.25
N VAL A 225 -20.83 0.21 4.94
CA VAL A 225 -21.17 -1.08 4.34
C VAL A 225 -20.19 -2.16 4.79
N SER A 226 -18.88 -1.88 4.80
CA SER A 226 -17.87 -2.84 5.27
C SER A 226 -18.07 -3.24 6.73
N ILE A 227 -18.49 -2.30 7.60
CA ILE A 227 -18.85 -2.61 9.00
C ILE A 227 -20.04 -3.57 9.03
N LEU A 228 -21.11 -3.30 8.27
CA LEU A 228 -22.31 -4.14 8.23
C LEU A 228 -22.03 -5.54 7.66
N GLU A 229 -21.15 -5.66 6.68
CA GLU A 229 -20.67 -6.95 6.16
C GLU A 229 -19.81 -7.71 7.18
N GLY A 230 -18.88 -7.04 7.85
CA GLY A 230 -18.11 -7.63 8.94
C GLY A 230 -19.01 -8.14 10.08
N MET A 231 -20.04 -7.37 10.43
CA MET A 231 -21.03 -7.78 11.41
C MET A 231 -21.87 -8.98 10.97
N GLU A 232 -22.22 -9.09 9.68
CA GLU A 232 -22.90 -10.29 9.15
C GLU A 232 -22.05 -11.54 9.31
N VAL A 233 -20.76 -11.48 8.98
CA VAL A 233 -19.84 -12.63 9.09
C VAL A 233 -19.78 -13.11 10.54
N GLN A 234 -19.55 -12.18 11.47
CA GLN A 234 -19.50 -12.49 12.91
C GLN A 234 -20.85 -12.97 13.46
N LEU A 235 -21.97 -12.43 12.96
CA LEU A 235 -23.31 -12.89 13.35
C LEU A 235 -23.59 -14.33 12.89
N LYS A 236 -23.16 -14.68 11.68
CA LYS A 236 -23.24 -16.07 11.18
C LYS A 236 -22.37 -17.01 12.00
N GLU A 237 -21.14 -16.61 12.32
CA GLU A 237 -20.23 -17.40 13.14
C GLU A 237 -20.78 -17.64 14.57
N GLU A 238 -21.42 -16.63 15.15
CA GLU A 238 -21.97 -16.73 16.51
C GLU A 238 -23.34 -17.40 16.60
N LEU A 239 -24.11 -17.52 15.51
CA LEU A 239 -25.50 -18.03 15.57
C LEU A 239 -25.77 -19.24 14.68
N ASN A 240 -25.03 -19.45 13.60
CA ASN A 240 -25.23 -20.63 12.75
C ASN A 240 -24.74 -21.88 13.49
N GLU A 241 -25.42 -23.01 13.24
CA GLU A 241 -25.07 -24.34 13.76
C GLU A 241 -25.14 -24.50 15.30
N LYS A 242 -25.44 -23.43 16.04
CA LYS A 242 -25.78 -23.49 17.47
C LYS A 242 -27.22 -23.98 17.67
N SER A 243 -27.47 -24.55 18.84
CA SER A 243 -28.82 -25.03 19.19
C SER A 243 -29.80 -23.87 19.28
N TRP A 244 -31.04 -24.06 18.81
CA TRP A 244 -32.05 -22.99 18.80
C TRP A 244 -32.28 -22.38 20.18
N SER A 245 -32.23 -23.19 21.24
CA SER A 245 -32.36 -22.71 22.62
C SER A 245 -31.25 -21.74 23.05
N GLU A 246 -30.01 -21.93 22.58
CA GLU A 246 -28.89 -21.02 22.84
C GLU A 246 -29.01 -19.73 22.02
N VAL A 247 -29.49 -19.85 20.76
CA VAL A 247 -29.76 -18.72 19.87
C VAL A 247 -30.85 -17.84 20.48
N GLU A 248 -31.99 -18.42 20.86
CA GLU A 248 -33.11 -17.71 21.46
C GLU A 248 -32.70 -17.00 22.76
N LYS A 249 -31.95 -17.68 23.64
CA LYS A 249 -31.40 -17.08 24.86
C LYS A 249 -30.50 -15.88 24.59
N SER A 250 -29.76 -15.90 23.48
CA SER A 250 -28.88 -14.81 23.06
C SER A 250 -29.65 -13.63 22.43
N LEU A 251 -30.81 -13.91 21.81
CA LEU A 251 -31.70 -12.90 21.20
C LEU A 251 -32.63 -12.19 22.22
N LEU A 252 -32.77 -12.73 23.44
CA LEU A 252 -33.52 -12.09 24.52
C LEU A 252 -33.00 -10.68 24.84
N LYS A 253 -33.92 -9.78 25.25
CA LYS A 253 -33.75 -8.32 25.35
C LYS A 253 -32.48 -7.82 26.06
N VAL A 254 -31.99 -8.58 27.04
CA VAL A 254 -30.80 -8.24 27.84
C VAL A 254 -29.51 -8.68 27.14
N ASN A 255 -29.51 -9.84 26.50
CA ASN A 255 -28.32 -10.45 25.92
C ASN A 255 -28.01 -9.93 24.52
N HIS A 256 -29.03 -9.58 23.72
CA HIS A 256 -28.78 -9.13 22.35
C HIS A 256 -27.94 -7.85 22.28
N LYS A 257 -28.08 -6.94 23.26
CA LYS A 257 -27.31 -5.68 23.27
C LYS A 257 -25.83 -5.94 23.52
N LYS A 258 -25.52 -6.94 24.36
CA LYS A 258 -24.15 -7.32 24.67
C LYS A 258 -23.51 -8.05 23.49
N LEU A 259 -24.25 -8.99 22.89
CA LEU A 259 -23.84 -9.72 21.70
C LEU A 259 -23.51 -8.77 20.54
N LEU A 260 -24.44 -7.88 20.19
CA LEU A 260 -24.28 -6.97 19.05
C LEU A 260 -23.15 -5.96 19.26
N LYS A 261 -22.93 -5.48 20.49
CA LYS A 261 -21.77 -4.64 20.79
C LYS A 261 -20.44 -5.39 20.65
N GLY A 262 -20.40 -6.67 21.03
CA GLY A 262 -19.22 -7.52 20.84
C GLY A 262 -18.92 -7.73 19.34
N ILE A 263 -19.96 -8.02 18.56
CA ILE A 263 -19.87 -8.18 17.12
C ILE A 263 -19.44 -6.88 16.42
N GLU A 264 -20.01 -5.73 16.81
CA GLU A 264 -19.60 -4.41 16.29
C GLU A 264 -18.11 -4.14 16.57
N TYR A 265 -17.65 -4.43 17.79
CA TYR A 265 -16.26 -4.25 18.17
C TYR A 265 -15.33 -5.13 17.35
N GLN A 266 -15.65 -6.42 17.18
CA GLN A 266 -14.85 -7.35 16.36
C GLN A 266 -14.83 -6.93 14.89
N ALA A 267 -15.99 -6.53 14.32
CA ALA A 267 -16.07 -6.06 12.95
C ALA A 267 -15.18 -4.84 12.69
N LYS A 268 -15.12 -3.88 13.64
CA LYS A 268 -14.23 -2.71 13.56
C LYS A 268 -12.75 -3.09 13.77
N GLN A 269 -12.47 -4.02 14.68
CA GLN A 269 -11.10 -4.47 14.99
C GLN A 269 -10.43 -5.20 13.82
N ASN A 270 -11.20 -5.91 13.00
CA ASN A 270 -10.67 -6.66 11.85
C ASN A 270 -10.04 -5.76 10.77
N SER A 271 -10.39 -4.47 10.73
CA SER A 271 -9.80 -3.49 9.81
C SER A 271 -9.92 -2.11 10.44
N PRO A 272 -9.04 -1.72 11.39
CA PRO A 272 -9.20 -0.49 12.15
C PRO A 272 -8.90 0.72 11.26
N VAL A 273 -9.83 1.67 11.22
CA VAL A 273 -9.72 2.88 10.41
C VAL A 273 -10.06 4.10 11.26
N ALA A 274 -9.38 5.24 11.07
CA ALA A 274 -9.63 6.46 11.84
C ALA A 274 -11.09 6.97 11.73
N GLU A 275 -11.80 6.57 10.69
CA GLU A 275 -13.21 6.83 10.45
C GLU A 275 -14.18 6.08 11.39
N ASP A 276 -13.77 4.96 12.01
CA ASP A 276 -14.66 4.09 12.80
C ASP A 276 -15.45 4.76 13.94
N PRO A 277 -14.89 5.75 14.69
CA PRO A 277 -15.62 6.48 15.72
C PRO A 277 -16.76 7.35 15.18
N LEU A 278 -16.73 7.69 13.88
CA LEU A 278 -17.74 8.52 13.22
C LEU A 278 -18.97 7.71 12.78
N TRP A 279 -18.87 6.37 12.78
CA TRP A 279 -19.97 5.47 12.46
C TRP A 279 -20.64 4.93 13.72
N LYS A 280 -21.92 5.28 13.88
CA LYS A 280 -22.77 4.76 14.96
C LYS A 280 -23.68 3.67 14.41
N VAL A 281 -23.52 2.45 14.90
CA VAL A 281 -24.41 1.34 14.54
C VAL A 281 -25.61 1.31 15.47
N THR A 282 -26.80 1.16 14.88
CA THR A 282 -28.08 1.01 15.57
C THR A 282 -28.76 -0.28 15.12
N TYR A 283 -29.57 -0.84 16.01
CA TYR A 283 -30.12 -2.18 15.86
C TYR A 283 -31.62 -2.13 16.11
N LYS A 284 -32.42 -2.70 15.20
CA LYS A 284 -33.86 -2.88 15.41
C LYS A 284 -34.20 -4.35 15.30
N PHE A 285 -34.75 -4.90 16.37
CA PHE A 285 -35.33 -6.24 16.37
C PHE A 285 -36.83 -6.12 16.14
N SER A 286 -37.35 -6.83 15.16
CA SER A 286 -38.79 -7.07 15.01
C SER A 286 -39.06 -8.57 15.12
N SER A 287 -39.86 -8.93 16.12
CA SER A 287 -40.43 -10.28 16.24
C SER A 287 -41.65 -10.32 15.35
N ARG A 288 -41.76 -11.33 14.48
CA ARG A 288 -43.00 -11.53 13.72
C ARG A 288 -44.02 -12.21 14.63
N GLU A 289 -45.28 -11.75 14.61
CA GLU A 289 -46.38 -12.31 15.43
C GLU A 289 -46.77 -13.76 15.06
N SER A 290 -46.12 -14.35 14.05
CA SER A 290 -46.40 -15.71 13.59
C SER A 290 -45.11 -16.42 13.20
N GLY A 291 -44.69 -17.38 14.01
CA GLY A 291 -43.57 -18.30 13.75
C GLY A 291 -42.21 -17.82 14.25
N SER A 292 -41.35 -18.78 14.59
CA SER A 292 -40.01 -18.76 15.20
C SER A 292 -38.92 -17.95 14.47
N ASP A 293 -39.27 -16.85 13.82
CA ASP A 293 -38.40 -16.05 12.96
C ASP A 293 -38.16 -14.66 13.55
N TYR A 294 -36.90 -14.26 13.65
CA TYR A 294 -36.50 -12.92 14.08
C TYR A 294 -35.92 -12.12 12.91
N ASN A 295 -36.37 -10.87 12.77
CA ASN A 295 -35.75 -9.91 11.86
C ASN A 295 -34.86 -8.96 12.66
N LEU A 296 -33.61 -8.85 12.23
CA LEU A 296 -32.60 -7.94 12.77
C LEU A 296 -32.20 -6.96 11.68
N ASP A 297 -32.58 -5.70 11.84
CA ASP A 297 -32.11 -4.61 11.00
C ASP A 297 -30.89 -3.95 11.65
N LEU A 298 -29.76 -4.07 10.97
CA LEU A 298 -28.50 -3.41 11.29
C LEU A 298 -28.43 -2.11 10.50
N GLN A 299 -28.33 -0.97 11.17
CA GLN A 299 -28.26 0.34 10.53
C GLN A 299 -26.98 1.06 10.95
N ALA A 300 -26.10 1.35 9.99
CA ALA A 300 -24.90 2.17 10.19
C ALA A 300 -25.20 3.63 9.84
N ASN A 301 -25.14 4.52 10.82
CA ASN A 301 -25.42 5.95 10.68
C ASN A 301 -24.12 6.76 10.71
N TRP A 302 -23.95 7.65 9.74
CA TRP A 302 -22.81 8.55 9.66
C TRP A 302 -23.03 9.81 10.52
N ASN A 303 -22.15 10.01 11.50
CA ASN A 303 -22.12 11.20 12.36
C ASN A 303 -20.95 12.16 12.05
N GLY A 304 -20.16 11.87 11.01
CA GLY A 304 -19.02 12.70 10.62
C GLY A 304 -19.40 13.90 9.75
N PRO A 305 -18.40 14.74 9.40
CA PRO A 305 -18.60 15.86 8.48
C PRO A 305 -19.05 15.35 7.10
N ARG A 306 -19.85 16.17 6.40
CA ARG A 306 -20.35 15.88 5.04
C ARG A 306 -20.21 17.10 4.14
N SER A 307 -20.03 16.85 2.86
CA SER A 307 -19.95 17.90 1.83
C SER A 307 -21.30 18.60 1.61
N ASN A 308 -22.43 17.93 1.90
CA ASN A 308 -23.77 18.51 1.80
C ASN A 308 -24.43 18.70 3.20
N PRO A 309 -24.54 19.94 3.69
CA PRO A 309 -25.15 20.24 4.99
C PRO A 309 -26.69 20.18 4.99
N ASP A 310 -27.35 20.21 3.82
CA ASP A 310 -28.81 20.31 3.71
C ASP A 310 -29.54 18.95 3.82
N THR A 311 -28.78 17.86 3.73
CA THR A 311 -29.29 16.50 3.93
C THR A 311 -29.47 16.21 5.42
N LYS A 312 -30.72 16.03 5.87
CA LYS A 312 -31.08 15.62 7.25
C LYS A 312 -30.14 14.53 7.78
N PRO A 313 -29.82 14.53 9.09
CA PRO A 313 -28.87 13.57 9.70
C PRO A 313 -29.16 12.10 9.36
N ASP A 314 -30.43 11.73 9.16
CA ASP A 314 -30.88 10.36 8.88
C ASP A 314 -30.62 9.86 7.44
N SER A 315 -30.20 10.74 6.52
CA SER A 315 -30.14 10.44 5.08
C SER A 315 -28.91 9.63 4.63
N TYR A 316 -27.79 9.68 5.38
CA TYR A 316 -26.61 8.87 5.05
C TYR A 316 -26.47 7.73 6.05
N SER A 317 -27.38 6.77 5.87
CA SER A 317 -27.39 5.53 6.62
C SER A 317 -27.41 4.35 5.66
N PHE A 318 -26.72 3.28 6.06
CA PHE A 318 -26.78 2.00 5.38
C PHE A 318 -27.55 1.04 6.25
N THR A 319 -28.53 0.37 5.68
CA THR A 319 -29.34 -0.63 6.40
C THR A 319 -29.12 -2.00 5.79
N LYS A 320 -28.92 -2.99 6.65
CA LYS A 320 -28.78 -4.39 6.30
C LYS A 320 -29.71 -5.22 7.17
N SER A 321 -30.68 -5.88 6.53
CA SER A 321 -31.68 -6.70 7.21
C SER A 321 -31.27 -8.17 7.18
N CYS A 322 -31.21 -8.77 8.36
CA CYS A 322 -30.87 -10.17 8.58
C CYS A 322 -32.07 -10.93 9.16
N ARG A 323 -32.37 -12.08 8.58
CA ARG A 323 -33.41 -13.00 9.02
C ARG A 323 -32.78 -14.16 9.76
N ILE A 324 -33.19 -14.37 11.00
CA ILE A 324 -32.73 -15.47 11.84
C ILE A 324 -33.89 -16.45 11.95
N LYS A 325 -33.69 -17.67 11.43
CA LYS A 325 -34.72 -18.70 11.35
C LYS A 325 -34.25 -19.99 12.01
N GLN A 326 -35.22 -20.77 12.44
CA GLN A 326 -35.02 -22.13 12.93
C GLN A 326 -35.00 -23.10 11.75
N VAL A 327 -33.99 -23.96 11.67
CA VAL A 327 -33.86 -25.02 10.64
C VAL A 327 -33.61 -26.36 11.32
N ASP A 328 -34.14 -27.45 10.78
CA ASP A 328 -33.90 -28.79 11.32
C ASP A 328 -32.45 -29.22 11.08
N GLY A 329 -31.69 -29.44 12.17
CA GLY A 329 -30.32 -29.91 12.11
C GLY A 329 -30.26 -31.41 11.76
N ARG A 330 -29.64 -31.76 10.64
CA ARG A 330 -29.36 -33.16 10.27
C ARG A 330 -28.10 -33.65 10.99
N SER A 331 -28.27 -34.12 12.22
CA SER A 331 -27.26 -34.93 12.91
C SER A 331 -27.81 -36.34 13.12
N GLY A 332 -26.99 -37.36 12.85
CA GLY A 332 -27.40 -38.77 12.76
C GLY A 332 -28.05 -39.41 14.00
N LEU A 333 -28.26 -38.66 15.09
CA LEU A 333 -28.99 -39.08 16.29
C LEU A 333 -29.82 -37.87 16.80
N GLY A 334 -31.05 -37.72 16.32
CA GLY A 334 -32.02 -36.71 16.79
C GLY A 334 -31.98 -35.36 16.07
N SER A 335 -33.12 -34.93 15.52
CA SER A 335 -33.30 -33.63 14.88
C SER A 335 -33.41 -32.53 15.94
N GLN A 336 -32.29 -31.94 16.35
CA GLN A 336 -32.33 -30.70 17.12
C GLN A 336 -32.40 -29.51 16.17
N PRO A 337 -33.30 -28.55 16.43
CA PRO A 337 -33.35 -27.34 15.63
C PRO A 337 -32.11 -26.47 15.86
N ILE A 338 -31.54 -25.98 14.77
CA ILE A 338 -30.37 -25.10 14.74
C ILE A 338 -30.73 -23.72 14.22
N GLY A 339 -29.94 -22.71 14.58
CA GLY A 339 -30.06 -21.37 14.02
C GLY A 339 -29.48 -21.28 12.59
N ASN A 340 -30.15 -20.52 11.74
CA ASN A 340 -29.64 -20.10 10.43
C ASN A 340 -29.89 -18.60 10.20
N VAL A 341 -28.86 -17.88 9.75
CA VAL A 341 -28.91 -16.43 9.50
C VAL A 341 -28.78 -16.11 8.00
N GLU A 342 -29.83 -15.51 7.43
CA GLU A 342 -29.90 -15.06 6.04
C GLU A 342 -29.98 -13.52 5.97
N CYS A 343 -28.97 -12.85 5.44
CA CYS A 343 -28.96 -11.39 5.30
C CYS A 343 -29.16 -10.94 3.84
N GLN A 344 -29.86 -9.82 3.67
CA GLN A 344 -29.98 -9.13 2.37
C GLN A 344 -28.77 -8.20 2.14
N PRO A 345 -28.45 -7.83 0.88
CA PRO A 345 -27.41 -6.85 0.61
C PRO A 345 -27.75 -5.49 1.24
N SER A 346 -26.73 -4.75 1.67
CA SER A 346 -26.90 -3.42 2.28
C SER A 346 -27.54 -2.45 1.29
N ARG A 347 -28.56 -1.73 1.73
CA ARG A 347 -29.22 -0.67 0.95
C ARG A 347 -28.92 0.68 1.60
N THR A 348 -28.68 1.70 0.76
CA THR A 348 -28.74 3.10 1.21
C THR A 348 -30.14 3.39 1.71
N GLY A 349 -30.25 4.08 2.84
CA GLY A 349 -31.52 4.47 3.43
C GLY A 349 -32.24 5.52 2.58
N GLU A 350 -32.89 5.09 1.51
CA GLU A 350 -34.02 5.81 0.93
C GLU A 350 -35.26 5.27 1.65
N MET A 351 -35.96 6.14 2.41
CA MET A 351 -37.28 5.77 2.91
C MET A 351 -38.13 5.43 1.68
N GLU A 352 -38.57 4.18 1.58
CA GLU A 352 -39.69 3.81 0.72
C GLU A 352 -40.85 4.75 1.10
N VAL A 353 -41.08 5.77 0.27
CA VAL A 353 -42.34 6.49 0.25
C VAL A 353 -43.34 5.44 -0.21
N PHE A 354 -43.99 4.80 0.75
CA PHE A 354 -45.24 4.09 0.51
C PHE A 354 -46.17 5.09 -0.17
N ALA A 355 -46.24 5.01 -1.49
CA ALA A 355 -47.30 5.61 -2.25
C ALA A 355 -48.58 4.95 -1.76
N ASP A 356 -49.29 5.67 -0.90
CA ASP A 356 -50.66 5.37 -0.54
C ASP A 356 -51.49 5.33 -1.82
N GLN A 357 -51.76 4.12 -2.31
CA GLN A 357 -52.83 3.90 -3.29
C GLN A 357 -54.16 4.03 -2.56
N GLY A 358 -54.51 5.27 -2.21
CA GLY A 358 -55.84 5.67 -1.82
C GLY A 358 -56.74 5.74 -3.04
N LYS A 359 -57.43 4.63 -3.33
CA LYS A 359 -58.70 4.64 -4.07
C LYS A 359 -59.72 5.49 -3.30
N ARG A 360 -60.15 6.62 -3.86
CA ARG A 360 -61.56 6.94 -4.15
C ARG A 360 -61.70 8.24 -4.91
#